data_AF-G2LH38-F1
#
_entry.id   AF-G2LH38-F1
#
_cell.length_a   1.000
_cell.length_b   1.000
_cell.length_c   1.000
_cell.angle_alpha   90.00
_cell.angle_beta   90.00
_cell.angle_gamma   90.00
#
_symmetry.space_group_name_H-M   'P 1'
#
loop_
_entity.id
_entity.type
_entity.pdbx_description
1 polymer ?
#
loop_
_entity_poly.entity_id
_entity_poly.type
_entity_poly.pdbx_seq_one_letter_code
_entity_poly.pdbx_strand_id
1 'polypeptide(L)'
;MYSDYAALTYHASLIADERRVQPFQSAIESVVRPGDVVADVGCGTGILTLLACRAGARHTYAIDEGPIIELARLIIEKNGYADRVTFIGCLSTRARLPEPVDVIVSETIGNYGAEELILPTLRDACRRWLKPGGKLIPQALELYCAPITWPEAKPDLSVWREPVCGFDFSSALSFAVNQQYTRRLSPQHVLAEGRCYCRVDLTPAALDGDALPKVAGTASFRVAQPGVMHGIGGWFKAWLTEDITLTNSPLLESPTSWGHVCLPIAEPLPVAVGDEVEVTLRAVGGGGVLCWDVTWRSVGGESKTFRHSDFEGWLATPERLRPLSPTAAPGLGVEGKMQLFLLTKLDAGWTVEQVARGLRESFSSEFPTDEDALVYVKRQALKFAR
;
A
#
# COMPACT_ATOMS: atom_id res chain seq x y z
N MET A 1 -15.59 -1.62 14.30
CA MET A 1 -15.37 -2.71 15.28
C MET A 1 -14.42 -3.79 14.75
N TYR A 2 -14.77 -4.64 13.76
CA TYR A 2 -13.79 -5.60 13.19
C TYR A 2 -12.62 -4.89 12.49
N SER A 3 -12.90 -3.75 11.83
CA SER A 3 -11.90 -2.82 11.29
C SER A 3 -10.90 -2.34 12.33
N ASP A 4 -11.37 -2.04 13.54
CA ASP A 4 -10.56 -1.38 14.59
C ASP A 4 -9.70 -2.43 15.33
N TYR A 5 -10.24 -3.65 15.54
CA TYR A 5 -9.46 -4.79 16.03
C TYR A 5 -8.37 -5.21 15.04
N ALA A 6 -8.68 -5.23 13.75
CA ALA A 6 -7.70 -5.46 12.70
C ALA A 6 -6.64 -4.36 12.70
N ALA A 7 -7.02 -3.09 12.88
CA ALA A 7 -6.09 -1.96 12.96
C ALA A 7 -5.12 -2.09 14.14
N LEU A 8 -5.60 -2.35 15.36
CA LEU A 8 -4.72 -2.49 16.52
C LEU A 8 -3.73 -3.66 16.36
N THR A 9 -4.21 -4.81 15.90
CA THR A 9 -3.36 -5.99 15.66
C THR A 9 -2.33 -5.73 14.56
N TYR A 10 -2.75 -5.05 13.49
CA TYR A 10 -1.89 -4.62 12.41
C TYR A 10 -0.78 -3.69 12.94
N HIS A 11 -1.12 -2.59 13.60
CA HIS A 11 -0.13 -1.67 14.16
C HIS A 11 0.79 -2.32 15.21
N ALA A 12 0.26 -3.24 16.02
CA ALA A 12 1.08 -4.04 16.94
C ALA A 12 2.15 -4.86 16.20
N SER A 13 1.81 -5.43 15.04
CA SER A 13 2.79 -6.14 14.20
C SER A 13 3.85 -5.22 13.60
N LEU A 14 3.50 -3.95 13.30
CA LEU A 14 4.45 -2.97 12.76
C LEU A 14 5.45 -2.51 13.82
N ILE A 15 4.98 -2.19 15.03
CA ILE A 15 5.85 -1.71 16.12
C ILE A 15 6.72 -2.82 16.71
N ALA A 16 6.28 -4.09 16.61
CA ALA A 16 7.06 -5.25 17.05
C ALA A 16 8.19 -5.60 16.06
N ASP A 17 8.15 -5.09 14.83
CA ASP A 17 9.20 -5.29 13.84
C ASP A 17 10.38 -4.33 14.09
N GLU A 18 11.37 -4.79 14.84
CA GLU A 18 12.59 -4.04 15.10
C GLU A 18 13.36 -3.68 13.82
N ARG A 19 13.29 -4.50 12.77
CA ARG A 19 13.96 -4.24 11.48
C ARG A 19 13.26 -3.14 10.69
N ARG A 20 12.01 -2.83 11.03
CA ARG A 20 11.29 -1.64 10.58
C ARG A 20 11.62 -0.44 11.47
N VAL A 21 11.47 -0.57 12.79
CA VAL A 21 11.52 0.58 13.71
C VAL A 21 12.95 1.10 13.94
N GLN A 22 13.95 0.24 14.12
CA GLN A 22 15.31 0.67 14.47
C GLN A 22 16.03 1.48 13.37
N PRO A 23 15.90 1.15 12.06
CA PRO A 23 16.44 2.01 11.02
C PRO A 23 15.79 3.39 11.01
N PHE A 24 14.47 3.48 11.21
CA PHE A 24 13.78 4.77 11.31
C PHE A 24 14.22 5.57 12.53
N GLN A 25 14.37 4.93 13.68
CA GLN A 25 14.97 5.56 14.85
C GLN A 25 16.34 6.16 14.53
N SER A 26 17.23 5.37 13.92
CA SER A 26 18.59 5.80 13.57
C SER A 26 18.56 6.96 12.57
N ALA A 27 17.66 6.90 11.58
CA ALA A 27 17.49 7.96 10.58
C ALA A 27 16.99 9.26 11.23
N ILE A 28 15.97 9.18 12.08
CA ILE A 28 15.43 10.34 12.80
C ILE A 28 16.51 10.96 13.71
N GLU A 29 17.22 10.15 14.51
CA GLU A 29 18.30 10.61 15.40
C GLU A 29 19.47 11.25 14.63
N SER A 30 19.76 10.77 13.41
CA SER A 30 20.82 11.35 12.57
C SER A 30 20.40 12.60 11.81
N VAL A 31 19.10 12.84 11.58
CA VAL A 31 18.58 13.97 10.79
C VAL A 31 18.02 15.11 11.65
N VAL A 32 17.20 14.79 12.65
CA VAL A 32 16.52 15.79 13.49
C VAL A 32 17.55 16.48 14.40
N ARG A 33 17.38 17.79 14.57
CA ARG A 33 18.22 18.63 15.43
C ARG A 33 17.38 19.31 16.52
N PRO A 34 17.99 19.65 17.67
CA PRO A 34 17.33 20.47 18.68
C PRO A 34 16.78 21.76 18.08
N GLY A 35 15.48 21.97 18.24
CA GLY A 35 14.81 23.14 17.67
C GLY A 35 14.03 22.85 16.37
N ASP A 36 14.20 21.70 15.72
CA ASP A 36 13.48 21.40 14.48
C ASP A 36 11.97 21.21 14.70
N VAL A 37 11.18 21.53 13.66
CA VAL A 37 9.78 21.14 13.55
C VAL A 37 9.67 19.95 12.61
N VAL A 38 8.94 18.93 13.02
CA VAL A 38 8.78 17.69 12.25
C VAL A 38 7.32 17.50 11.84
N ALA A 39 7.07 17.02 10.62
CA ALA A 39 5.78 16.44 10.24
C ALA A 39 5.92 14.92 10.11
N ASP A 40 5.14 14.17 10.88
CA ASP A 40 5.02 12.71 10.80
C ASP A 40 3.76 12.37 10.00
N VAL A 41 3.95 12.03 8.72
CA VAL A 41 2.87 11.81 7.75
C VAL A 41 2.50 10.33 7.71
N GLY A 42 1.28 10.01 8.15
CA GLY A 42 0.85 8.63 8.41
C GLY A 42 1.42 8.14 9.75
N CYS A 43 1.23 8.92 10.82
CA CYS A 43 1.92 8.68 12.09
C CYS A 43 1.51 7.36 12.78
N GLY A 44 0.37 6.77 12.41
CA GLY A 44 -0.19 5.56 12.99
C GLY A 44 -0.29 5.68 14.50
N THR A 45 0.45 4.84 15.23
CA THR A 45 0.51 4.85 16.70
C THR A 45 1.38 5.95 17.29
N GLY A 46 2.04 6.77 16.47
CA GLY A 46 2.90 7.87 16.90
C GLY A 46 4.32 7.46 17.27
N ILE A 47 4.78 6.26 16.88
CA ILE A 47 6.14 5.81 17.21
C ILE A 47 7.22 6.74 16.61
N LEU A 48 7.07 7.15 15.34
CA LEU A 48 8.03 8.05 14.70
C LEU A 48 7.95 9.47 15.27
N THR A 49 6.74 9.93 15.61
CA THR A 49 6.51 11.16 16.38
C THR A 49 7.27 11.17 17.71
N LEU A 50 7.20 10.08 18.49
CA LEU A 50 7.94 9.96 19.75
C LEU A 50 9.46 9.97 19.52
N LEU A 51 9.94 9.28 18.49
CA LEU A 51 11.36 9.27 18.12
C LEU A 51 11.85 10.67 17.74
N ALA A 52 11.06 11.44 17.00
CA ALA A 52 11.36 12.82 16.64
C ALA A 52 11.42 13.74 17.88
N CYS A 53 10.43 13.62 18.77
CA CYS A 53 10.42 14.38 20.03
C CYS A 53 11.64 14.04 20.91
N ARG A 54 12.01 12.75 20.98
CA ARG A 54 13.19 12.29 21.73
C ARG A 54 14.51 12.78 21.11
N ALA A 55 14.58 12.88 19.78
CA ALA A 55 15.73 13.45 19.06
C ALA A 55 15.88 14.97 19.23
N GLY A 56 14.92 15.64 19.88
CA GLY A 56 15.01 17.05 20.25
C GLY A 56 14.18 18.00 19.38
N ALA A 57 13.27 17.47 18.55
CA ALA A 57 12.29 18.31 17.84
C ALA A 57 11.58 19.23 18.84
N ARG A 58 11.49 20.53 18.51
CA ARG A 58 10.74 21.49 19.33
C ARG A 58 9.24 21.22 19.25
N HIS A 59 8.77 20.75 18.10
CA HIS A 59 7.37 20.47 17.83
C HIS A 59 7.22 19.40 16.74
N THR A 60 6.21 18.54 16.86
CA THR A 60 5.87 17.53 15.84
C THR A 60 4.38 17.61 15.47
N TYR A 61 4.07 17.62 14.18
CA TYR A 61 2.72 17.44 13.66
C TYR A 61 2.50 15.96 13.35
N ALA A 62 1.70 15.28 14.17
CA ALA A 62 1.33 13.88 13.99
C ALA A 62 0.04 13.82 13.14
N ILE A 63 0.14 13.29 11.93
CA ILE A 63 -0.93 13.36 10.92
C ILE A 63 -1.32 11.94 10.53
N ASP A 64 -2.57 11.56 10.76
CA ASP A 64 -3.12 10.28 10.31
C ASP A 64 -4.64 10.38 10.12
N GLU A 65 -5.21 9.50 9.30
CA GLU A 65 -6.65 9.44 9.12
C GLU A 65 -7.31 8.34 9.95
N GLY A 66 -8.54 8.61 10.39
CA GLY A 66 -9.31 7.63 11.14
C GLY A 66 -8.91 7.52 12.61
N PRO A 67 -9.42 6.49 13.30
CA PRO A 67 -9.43 6.44 14.77
C PRO A 67 -8.04 6.21 15.39
N ILE A 68 -7.02 5.84 14.61
CA ILE A 68 -5.69 5.55 15.13
C ILE A 68 -5.02 6.78 15.76
N ILE A 69 -5.38 7.99 15.30
CA ILE A 69 -4.85 9.24 15.84
C ILE A 69 -5.16 9.41 17.33
N GLU A 70 -6.31 8.90 17.80
CA GLU A 70 -6.67 8.93 19.23
C GLU A 70 -5.81 7.96 20.05
N LEU A 71 -5.43 6.82 19.47
CA LEU A 71 -4.48 5.91 20.11
C LEU A 71 -3.09 6.55 20.19
N ALA A 72 -2.64 7.20 19.12
CA ALA A 72 -1.39 7.96 19.14
C ALA A 72 -1.38 9.01 20.24
N ARG A 73 -2.49 9.74 20.40
CA ARG A 73 -2.67 10.74 21.47
C ARG A 73 -2.48 10.13 22.86
N LEU A 74 -3.17 9.02 23.14
CA LEU A 74 -3.04 8.32 24.43
C LEU A 74 -1.61 7.84 24.70
N ILE A 75 -0.95 7.27 23.68
CA ILE A 75 0.42 6.77 23.81
C ILE A 75 1.40 7.93 24.03
N ILE A 76 1.31 9.01 23.26
CA ILE A 76 2.21 10.16 23.35
C ILE A 76 2.03 10.92 24.67
N GLU A 77 0.80 11.09 25.14
CA GLU A 77 0.48 11.65 26.47
C GLU A 77 1.09 10.80 27.59
N LYS A 78 0.94 9.48 27.51
CA LYS A 78 1.52 8.55 28.50
C LYS A 78 3.04 8.65 28.58
N ASN A 79 3.70 9.02 27.49
CA ASN A 79 5.15 9.19 27.39
C ASN A 79 5.63 10.63 27.66
N GLY A 80 4.73 11.56 28.02
CA GLY A 80 5.10 12.90 28.47
C GLY A 80 5.55 13.86 27.36
N TYR A 81 5.14 13.65 26.12
CA TYR A 81 5.48 14.50 24.97
C TYR A 81 4.31 15.31 24.40
N ALA A 82 3.14 15.27 25.04
CA ALA A 82 1.92 15.89 24.52
C ALA A 82 2.02 17.40 24.31
N ASP A 83 2.83 18.09 25.10
CA ASP A 83 3.10 19.53 25.00
C ASP A 83 3.86 19.92 23.72
N ARG A 84 4.46 18.94 23.02
CA ARG A 84 5.25 19.14 21.79
C ARG A 84 4.60 18.55 20.54
N VAL A 85 3.37 18.06 20.64
CA VAL A 85 2.72 17.38 19.54
C VAL A 85 1.36 18.01 19.23
N THR A 86 1.12 18.28 17.94
CA THR A 86 -0.21 18.60 17.44
C THR A 86 -0.73 17.42 16.63
N PHE A 87 -1.87 16.89 17.06
CA PHE A 87 -2.55 15.77 16.40
C PHE A 87 -3.50 16.29 15.31
N ILE A 88 -3.40 15.75 14.10
CA ILE A 88 -4.24 16.14 12.96
C ILE A 88 -4.88 14.87 12.38
N GLY A 89 -6.14 14.64 12.76
CA GLY A 89 -6.93 13.46 12.37
C GLY A 89 -7.56 13.57 10.98
N CYS A 90 -6.75 13.66 9.92
CA CYS A 90 -7.24 13.64 8.54
C CYS A 90 -6.15 13.19 7.55
N LEU A 91 -6.55 12.94 6.30
CA LEU A 91 -5.60 12.79 5.20
C LEU A 91 -4.63 13.96 5.16
N SER A 92 -3.34 13.65 4.99
CA SER A 92 -2.28 14.66 4.91
C SER A 92 -2.56 15.74 3.87
N THR A 93 -3.12 15.37 2.71
CA THR A 93 -3.55 16.30 1.64
C THR A 93 -4.61 17.32 2.07
N ARG A 94 -5.31 17.08 3.18
CA ARG A 94 -6.30 18.00 3.78
C ARG A 94 -5.79 18.67 5.06
N ALA A 95 -4.70 18.19 5.64
CA ALA A 95 -4.10 18.77 6.83
C ALA A 95 -3.58 20.18 6.55
N ARG A 96 -3.60 21.02 7.58
CA ARG A 96 -3.07 22.39 7.57
C ARG A 96 -2.13 22.55 8.74
N LEU A 97 -0.90 22.97 8.47
CA LEU A 97 0.11 23.24 9.49
C LEU A 97 0.23 24.77 9.62
N PRO A 98 0.33 25.31 10.85
CA PRO A 98 0.43 26.74 11.08
C PRO A 98 1.81 27.31 10.69
N GLU A 99 2.82 26.46 10.53
CA GLU A 99 4.16 26.83 10.08
C GLU A 99 4.80 25.73 9.20
N PRO A 100 5.77 26.09 8.33
CA PRO A 100 6.60 25.12 7.62
C PRO A 100 7.47 24.28 8.56
N VAL A 101 7.87 23.09 8.12
CA VAL A 101 8.64 22.10 8.89
C VAL A 101 10.06 21.93 8.37
N ASP A 102 10.98 21.56 9.27
CA ASP A 102 12.39 21.30 8.97
C ASP A 102 12.59 19.88 8.44
N VAL A 103 11.80 18.92 8.95
CA VAL A 103 11.86 17.51 8.56
C VAL A 103 10.46 16.97 8.30
N ILE A 104 10.29 16.23 7.20
CA ILE A 104 9.15 15.34 6.99
C ILE A 104 9.65 13.91 7.17
N VAL A 105 8.94 13.13 7.98
CA VAL A 105 9.12 11.68 8.10
C VAL A 105 7.81 10.99 7.74
N SER A 106 7.90 9.89 7.00
CA SER A 106 6.74 9.08 6.67
C SER A 106 7.15 7.63 6.52
N GLU A 107 6.31 6.75 7.05
CA GLU A 107 6.47 5.33 6.91
C GLU A 107 5.18 4.73 6.36
N THR A 108 4.90 5.10 5.12
CA THR A 108 3.82 4.58 4.27
C THR A 108 4.41 3.75 3.13
N ILE A 109 5.46 2.98 3.42
CA ILE A 109 6.16 2.14 2.44
C ILE A 109 5.38 0.83 2.33
N GLY A 110 4.83 0.53 1.16
CA GLY A 110 4.09 -0.71 0.95
C GLY A 110 4.98 -1.96 0.83
N ASN A 111 4.36 -3.12 0.62
CA ASN A 111 5.08 -4.40 0.51
C ASN A 111 6.06 -4.43 -0.67
N TYR A 112 5.76 -3.68 -1.73
CA TYR A 112 6.68 -3.48 -2.86
C TYR A 112 7.23 -2.06 -2.96
N GLY A 113 7.32 -1.36 -1.83
CA GLY A 113 7.98 -0.06 -1.73
C GLY A 113 7.13 1.13 -2.19
N ALA A 114 6.83 1.20 -3.49
CA ALA A 114 6.23 2.39 -4.11
C ALA A 114 4.68 2.40 -4.12
N GLU A 115 4.06 1.48 -3.37
CA GLU A 115 2.62 1.36 -3.21
C GLU A 115 2.08 2.42 -2.22
N GLU A 116 0.81 2.29 -1.82
CA GLU A 116 0.20 3.10 -0.74
C GLU A 116 0.27 4.62 -0.96
N LEU A 117 0.31 5.05 -2.22
CA LEU A 117 0.33 6.47 -2.61
C LEU A 117 1.52 7.25 -2.00
N ILE A 118 2.64 6.60 -1.70
CA ILE A 118 3.81 7.26 -1.09
C ILE A 118 4.31 8.44 -1.94
N LEU A 119 4.39 8.29 -3.26
CA LEU A 119 4.89 9.34 -4.16
C LEU A 119 4.02 10.60 -4.17
N PRO A 120 2.69 10.53 -4.45
CA PRO A 120 1.84 11.72 -4.40
C PRO A 120 1.75 12.32 -2.99
N THR A 121 1.73 11.49 -1.94
CA THR A 121 1.66 11.95 -0.54
C THR A 121 2.89 12.75 -0.15
N LEU A 122 4.10 12.21 -0.40
CA LEU A 122 5.34 12.88 -0.06
C LEU A 122 5.57 14.14 -0.89
N ARG A 123 5.21 14.11 -2.18
CA ARG A 123 5.28 15.31 -3.03
C ARG A 123 4.41 16.44 -2.50
N ASP A 124 3.16 16.14 -2.13
CA ASP A 124 2.24 17.13 -1.59
C ASP A 124 2.75 17.72 -0.27
N ALA A 125 3.20 16.86 0.66
CA ALA A 125 3.76 17.28 1.94
C ALA A 125 5.01 18.16 1.76
N CYS A 126 5.94 17.75 0.89
CA CYS A 126 7.15 18.53 0.60
C CYS A 126 6.82 19.93 0.06
N ARG A 127 5.91 20.02 -0.93
CA ARG A 127 5.55 21.30 -1.55
C ARG A 127 4.84 22.26 -0.60
N ARG A 128 3.97 21.74 0.27
CA ARG A 128 3.16 22.60 1.15
C ARG A 128 3.85 22.96 2.45
N TRP A 129 4.70 22.08 2.97
CA TRP A 129 5.18 22.20 4.35
C TRP A 129 6.69 22.25 4.50
N LEU A 130 7.48 21.67 3.59
CA LEU A 130 8.92 21.58 3.82
C LEU A 130 9.61 22.93 3.57
N LYS A 131 10.45 23.36 4.52
CA LYS A 131 11.29 24.55 4.34
C LYS A 131 12.34 24.32 3.23
N PRO A 132 12.83 25.39 2.59
CA PRO A 132 14.02 25.30 1.74
C PRO A 132 15.19 24.65 2.51
N GLY A 133 15.76 23.58 1.94
CA GLY A 133 16.85 22.82 2.59
C GLY A 133 16.40 21.82 3.65
N GLY A 134 15.10 21.71 3.92
CA GLY A 134 14.53 20.71 4.80
C GLY A 134 14.78 19.28 4.32
N LYS A 135 14.59 18.31 5.23
CA LYS A 135 14.90 16.90 4.99
C LYS A 135 13.64 16.05 4.89
N LEU A 136 13.69 15.03 4.05
CA LEU A 136 12.66 14.01 3.92
C LEU A 136 13.25 12.64 4.28
N ILE A 137 12.50 11.86 5.04
CA ILE A 137 12.78 10.46 5.36
C ILE A 137 11.54 9.64 4.95
N PRO A 138 11.65 8.66 4.03
CA PRO A 138 12.84 8.20 3.32
C PRO A 138 13.28 9.10 2.14
N GLN A 139 14.53 8.94 1.69
CA GLN A 139 15.13 9.69 0.57
C GLN A 139 15.12 8.95 -0.77
N ALA A 140 15.06 7.61 -0.77
CA ALA A 140 14.91 6.85 -2.01
C ALA A 140 14.32 5.45 -1.75
N LEU A 141 13.77 4.85 -2.80
CA LEU A 141 13.40 3.44 -2.84
C LEU A 141 14.14 2.76 -3.99
N GLU A 142 14.66 1.57 -3.75
CA GLU A 142 15.11 0.65 -4.78
C GLU A 142 14.15 -0.54 -4.82
N LEU A 143 13.68 -0.86 -6.01
CA LEU A 143 12.72 -1.94 -6.24
C LEU A 143 13.47 -3.11 -6.88
N TYR A 144 13.41 -4.25 -6.20
CA TYR A 144 14.10 -5.47 -6.59
C TYR A 144 13.11 -6.51 -7.07
N CYS A 145 13.52 -7.29 -8.06
CA CYS A 145 12.76 -8.46 -8.47
C CYS A 145 13.67 -9.66 -8.72
N ALA A 146 13.08 -10.85 -8.76
CA ALA A 146 13.72 -12.09 -9.19
C ALA A 146 12.71 -13.10 -9.74
N PRO A 147 13.11 -14.02 -10.64
CA PRO A 147 12.32 -15.20 -10.92
C PRO A 147 12.17 -16.05 -9.65
N ILE A 148 10.95 -16.51 -9.37
CA ILE A 148 10.65 -17.29 -8.16
C ILE A 148 10.01 -18.64 -8.47
N THR A 149 10.29 -19.60 -7.60
CA THR A 149 9.48 -20.81 -7.43
C THR A 149 8.52 -20.61 -6.26
N TRP A 150 7.28 -21.05 -6.43
CA TRP A 150 6.21 -20.86 -5.44
C TRP A 150 5.23 -22.03 -5.49
N PRO A 151 5.64 -23.23 -5.03
CA PRO A 151 4.80 -24.42 -5.06
C PRO A 151 3.57 -24.33 -4.14
N GLU A 152 3.62 -23.47 -3.12
CA GLU A 152 2.50 -23.21 -2.20
C GLU A 152 1.40 -22.34 -2.80
N ALA A 153 1.50 -21.94 -4.07
CA ALA A 153 0.47 -21.16 -4.78
C ALA A 153 -0.87 -21.89 -4.97
N LYS A 154 -1.09 -23.05 -4.34
CA LYS A 154 -2.28 -23.87 -4.51
C LYS A 154 -3.60 -23.13 -4.28
N PRO A 155 -3.82 -22.39 -3.17
CA PRO A 155 -5.07 -21.67 -2.97
C PRO A 155 -5.23 -20.48 -3.94
N ASP A 156 -4.12 -20.00 -4.52
CA ASP A 156 -4.10 -18.76 -5.30
C ASP A 156 -4.24 -19.01 -6.80
N LEU A 157 -3.54 -20.01 -7.32
CA LEU A 157 -3.39 -20.27 -8.74
C LEU A 157 -3.77 -21.70 -9.12
N SER A 158 -3.32 -22.70 -8.37
CA SER A 158 -3.49 -24.11 -8.79
C SER A 158 -4.93 -24.58 -8.68
N VAL A 159 -5.73 -24.05 -7.76
CA VAL A 159 -7.17 -24.35 -7.66
C VAL A 159 -7.92 -24.05 -8.96
N TRP A 160 -7.47 -23.06 -9.73
CA TRP A 160 -8.08 -22.72 -11.02
C TRP A 160 -7.63 -23.63 -12.15
N ARG A 161 -6.58 -24.43 -11.96
CA ARG A 161 -6.06 -25.36 -12.98
C ARG A 161 -6.67 -26.76 -12.89
N GLU A 162 -7.26 -27.10 -11.75
CA GLU A 162 -7.77 -28.44 -11.44
C GLU A 162 -9.30 -28.45 -11.41
N PRO A 163 -9.97 -29.55 -11.81
CA PRO A 163 -11.41 -29.68 -11.64
C PRO A 163 -11.81 -29.62 -10.17
N VAL A 164 -12.74 -28.73 -9.83
CA VAL A 164 -13.31 -28.65 -8.48
C VAL A 164 -14.64 -29.38 -8.49
N CYS A 165 -14.73 -30.49 -7.75
CA CYS A 165 -15.90 -31.37 -7.75
C CYS A 165 -16.32 -31.84 -9.15
N GLY A 166 -15.37 -31.99 -10.07
CA GLY A 166 -15.60 -32.41 -11.46
C GLY A 166 -15.99 -31.28 -12.42
N PHE A 167 -16.08 -30.03 -11.96
CA PHE A 167 -16.33 -28.87 -12.81
C PHE A 167 -15.03 -28.14 -13.16
N ASP A 168 -14.96 -27.61 -14.38
CA ASP A 168 -13.82 -26.85 -14.88
C ASP A 168 -13.93 -25.37 -14.46
N PHE A 169 -12.93 -24.89 -13.70
CA PHE A 169 -12.81 -23.51 -13.23
C PHE A 169 -11.68 -22.73 -13.92
N SER A 170 -11.11 -23.27 -14.99
CA SER A 170 -9.95 -22.69 -15.70
C SER A 170 -10.18 -21.29 -16.28
N SER A 171 -11.43 -20.91 -16.51
CA SER A 171 -11.80 -19.54 -16.93
C SER A 171 -11.41 -18.47 -15.91
N ALA A 172 -11.30 -18.80 -14.63
CA ALA A 172 -10.83 -17.88 -13.60
C ALA A 172 -9.31 -17.67 -13.63
N LEU A 173 -8.55 -18.58 -14.24
CA LEU A 173 -7.09 -18.52 -14.27
C LEU A 173 -6.57 -17.26 -14.95
N SER A 174 -7.22 -16.81 -16.03
CA SER A 174 -6.80 -15.58 -16.75
C SER A 174 -6.89 -14.32 -15.89
N PHE A 175 -7.78 -14.31 -14.88
CA PHE A 175 -7.87 -13.25 -13.90
C PHE A 175 -6.84 -13.46 -12.78
N ALA A 176 -6.74 -14.69 -12.27
CA ALA A 176 -5.86 -15.02 -11.15
C ALA A 176 -4.37 -14.77 -11.47
N VAL A 177 -3.91 -15.09 -12.68
CA VAL A 177 -2.51 -14.84 -13.09
C VAL A 177 -2.22 -13.36 -13.37
N ASN A 178 -3.25 -12.52 -13.43
CA ASN A 178 -3.17 -11.08 -13.58
C ASN A 178 -3.50 -10.38 -12.25
N GLN A 179 -3.10 -10.95 -11.12
CA GLN A 179 -3.23 -10.32 -9.80
C GLN A 179 -1.87 -10.25 -9.09
N GLN A 180 -1.76 -9.30 -8.16
CA GLN A 180 -0.63 -9.20 -7.25
C GLN A 180 -0.95 -9.97 -5.97
N TYR A 181 -0.04 -10.84 -5.52
CA TYR A 181 -0.22 -11.61 -4.29
C TYR A 181 0.83 -11.23 -3.27
N THR A 182 0.42 -10.86 -2.06
CA THR A 182 1.35 -10.62 -0.94
C THR A 182 1.63 -11.92 -0.20
N ARG A 183 2.85 -12.44 -0.29
CA ARG A 183 3.25 -13.71 0.35
C ARG A 183 4.59 -13.57 1.06
N ARG A 184 4.92 -14.53 1.93
CA ARG A 184 6.25 -14.59 2.54
C ARG A 184 7.13 -15.46 1.66
N LEU A 185 8.09 -14.82 1.00
CA LEU A 185 9.19 -15.49 0.31
C LEU A 185 10.36 -15.67 1.29
N SER A 186 11.24 -16.59 0.94
CA SER A 186 12.46 -16.95 1.67
C SER A 186 13.53 -17.35 0.64
N PRO A 187 14.79 -17.57 1.02
CA PRO A 187 15.86 -17.81 0.06
C PRO A 187 15.60 -18.98 -0.90
N GLN A 188 14.89 -20.02 -0.43
CA GLN A 188 14.56 -21.21 -1.23
C GLN A 188 13.59 -20.93 -2.39
N HIS A 189 12.87 -19.82 -2.34
CA HIS A 189 11.92 -19.43 -3.38
C HIS A 189 12.60 -18.71 -4.55
N VAL A 190 13.84 -18.25 -4.39
CA VAL A 190 14.51 -17.36 -5.35
C VAL A 190 15.37 -18.19 -6.31
N LEU A 191 15.05 -18.15 -7.61
CA LEU A 191 15.72 -18.96 -8.65
C LEU A 191 17.01 -18.30 -9.21
N ALA A 192 17.16 -16.98 -8.99
CA ALA A 192 18.33 -16.20 -9.36
C ALA A 192 18.48 -15.01 -8.41
N GLU A 193 19.72 -14.53 -8.21
CA GLU A 193 19.98 -13.35 -7.38
C GLU A 193 19.11 -12.16 -7.82
N GLY A 194 18.43 -11.54 -6.84
CA GLY A 194 17.53 -10.43 -7.13
C GLY A 194 18.26 -9.19 -7.62
N ARG A 195 17.62 -8.46 -8.52
CA ARG A 195 18.20 -7.27 -9.16
C ARG A 195 17.30 -6.07 -8.98
N CYS A 196 17.91 -4.93 -8.70
CA CYS A 196 17.24 -3.64 -8.74
C CYS A 196 16.89 -3.32 -10.19
N TYR A 197 15.59 -3.18 -10.49
CA TYR A 197 15.13 -2.77 -11.82
C TYR A 197 14.77 -1.28 -11.86
N CYS A 198 14.51 -0.66 -10.71
CA CYS A 198 14.11 0.73 -10.62
C CYS A 198 14.56 1.35 -9.30
N ARG A 199 15.21 2.51 -9.37
CA ARG A 199 15.46 3.39 -8.21
C ARG A 199 14.58 4.62 -8.33
N VAL A 200 13.78 4.87 -7.30
CA VAL A 200 12.89 6.01 -7.17
C VAL A 200 13.50 7.00 -6.19
N ASP A 201 13.87 8.18 -6.70
CA ASP A 201 14.37 9.29 -5.89
C ASP A 201 13.18 9.99 -5.20
N LEU A 202 13.25 10.09 -3.87
CA LEU A 202 12.25 10.75 -3.03
C LEU A 202 12.77 12.06 -2.45
N THR A 203 13.93 12.55 -2.86
CA THR A 203 14.43 13.85 -2.39
C THR A 203 13.44 14.97 -2.76
N PRO A 204 13.35 16.05 -1.97
CA PRO A 204 12.46 17.17 -2.27
C PRO A 204 12.66 17.73 -3.68
N ALA A 205 13.91 17.79 -4.16
CA ALA A 205 14.23 18.23 -5.50
C ALA A 205 13.66 17.31 -6.60
N ALA A 206 13.72 15.99 -6.40
CA ALA A 206 13.14 15.03 -7.34
C ALA A 206 11.60 15.06 -7.35
N LEU A 207 10.98 15.31 -6.19
CA LEU A 207 9.53 15.37 -6.04
C LEU A 207 8.91 16.69 -6.53
N ASP A 208 9.69 17.76 -6.67
CA ASP A 208 9.17 19.08 -7.08
C ASP A 208 8.84 19.19 -8.58
N GLY A 209 9.07 18.15 -9.38
CA GLY A 209 8.72 18.13 -10.80
C GLY A 209 7.21 18.14 -11.11
N ASP A 210 6.86 18.46 -12.36
CA ASP A 210 5.46 18.46 -12.85
C ASP A 210 4.83 17.06 -12.85
N ALA A 211 5.65 16.03 -13.01
CA ALA A 211 5.24 14.63 -13.00
C ALA A 211 5.80 13.89 -11.78
N LEU A 212 5.09 12.85 -11.33
CA LEU A 212 5.64 11.94 -10.32
C LEU A 212 6.80 11.12 -10.90
N PRO A 213 7.78 10.72 -10.08
CA PRO A 213 8.81 9.77 -10.48
C PRO A 213 8.20 8.51 -11.13
N LYS A 214 8.74 8.11 -12.28
CA LYS A 214 8.28 6.93 -13.01
C LYS A 214 8.80 5.66 -12.33
N VAL A 215 7.89 4.75 -12.00
CA VAL A 215 8.23 3.42 -11.50
C VAL A 215 8.21 2.43 -12.65
N ALA A 216 9.34 2.26 -13.33
CA ALA A 216 9.50 1.30 -14.41
C ALA A 216 10.96 0.92 -14.63
N GLY A 217 11.19 -0.28 -15.16
CA GLY A 217 12.51 -0.72 -15.58
C GLY A 217 12.56 -2.18 -16.00
N THR A 218 13.74 -2.62 -16.40
CA THR A 218 14.01 -3.97 -16.89
C THR A 218 15.18 -4.57 -16.12
N ALA A 219 15.06 -5.84 -15.73
CA ALA A 219 16.13 -6.61 -15.12
C ALA A 219 16.29 -7.96 -15.84
N SER A 220 17.54 -8.36 -16.03
CA SER A 220 17.89 -9.64 -16.67
C SER A 220 18.62 -10.54 -15.69
N PHE A 221 18.22 -11.80 -15.65
CA PHE A 221 18.66 -12.81 -14.71
C PHE A 221 19.23 -13.99 -15.46
N ARG A 222 20.21 -14.64 -14.84
CA ARG A 222 20.64 -15.99 -15.22
C ARG A 222 20.24 -16.94 -14.11
N VAL A 223 19.45 -17.96 -14.45
CA VAL A 223 18.93 -18.93 -13.48
C VAL A 223 20.11 -19.64 -12.82
N ALA A 224 20.15 -19.55 -11.49
CA ALA A 224 21.23 -20.10 -10.67
C ALA A 224 20.88 -21.47 -10.08
N GLN A 225 19.58 -21.77 -9.97
CA GLN A 225 19.08 -23.04 -9.45
C GLN A 225 17.98 -23.59 -10.37
N PRO A 226 17.98 -24.89 -10.71
CA PRO A 226 16.93 -25.46 -11.52
C PRO A 226 15.63 -25.54 -10.73
N GLY A 227 14.49 -25.49 -11.40
CA GLY A 227 13.19 -25.58 -10.73
C GLY A 227 12.02 -25.26 -11.65
N VAL A 228 10.89 -24.93 -11.05
CA VAL A 228 9.71 -24.43 -11.77
C VAL A 228 9.53 -22.96 -11.41
N MET A 229 9.67 -22.08 -12.41
CA MET A 229 9.37 -20.66 -12.29
C MET A 229 7.85 -20.47 -12.31
N HIS A 230 7.31 -19.93 -11.22
CA HIS A 230 5.87 -19.66 -11.09
C HIS A 230 5.54 -18.19 -11.38
N GLY A 231 6.54 -17.32 -11.36
CA GLY A 231 6.38 -15.89 -11.54
C GLY A 231 7.60 -15.11 -11.12
N ILE A 232 7.39 -13.83 -10.85
CA ILE A 232 8.39 -12.88 -10.37
C ILE A 232 8.07 -12.48 -8.94
N GLY A 233 9.05 -12.59 -8.05
CA GLY A 233 8.98 -12.03 -6.69
C GLY A 233 9.50 -10.61 -6.68
N GLY A 234 8.87 -9.74 -5.90
CA GLY A 234 9.19 -8.33 -5.75
C GLY A 234 9.33 -7.90 -4.28
N TRP A 235 10.35 -7.11 -4.00
CA TRP A 235 10.63 -6.52 -2.69
C TRP A 235 11.37 -5.19 -2.86
N PHE A 236 11.66 -4.49 -1.77
CA PHE A 236 12.28 -3.17 -1.81
C PHE A 236 13.49 -3.04 -0.88
N LYS A 237 14.29 -2.02 -1.13
CA LYS A 237 15.23 -1.42 -0.19
C LYS A 237 14.95 0.08 -0.12
N ALA A 238 14.68 0.59 1.08
CA ALA A 238 14.49 2.01 1.30
C ALA A 238 15.78 2.62 1.85
N TRP A 239 16.16 3.75 1.28
CA TRP A 239 17.23 4.61 1.78
C TRP A 239 16.57 5.68 2.64
N LEU A 240 16.66 5.54 3.95
CA LEU A 240 16.10 6.50 4.89
C LEU A 240 16.95 7.78 4.93
N THR A 241 18.26 7.59 4.87
CA THR A 241 19.28 8.63 4.65
C THR A 241 20.30 8.12 3.64
N GLU A 242 21.42 8.83 3.45
CA GLU A 242 22.51 8.39 2.58
C GLU A 242 23.13 7.05 3.03
N ASP A 243 23.20 6.81 4.34
CA ASP A 243 23.89 5.63 4.91
C ASP A 243 22.94 4.65 5.62
N ILE A 244 21.71 5.07 5.94
CA ILE A 244 20.77 4.26 6.71
C ILE A 244 19.72 3.69 5.77
N THR A 245 19.64 2.37 5.75
CA THR A 245 18.73 1.64 4.85
C THR A 245 17.94 0.58 5.60
N LEU A 246 16.80 0.20 5.04
CA LEU A 246 16.03 -0.97 5.46
C LEU A 246 15.50 -1.71 4.23
N THR A 247 15.19 -3.00 4.37
CA THR A 247 14.70 -3.83 3.27
C THR A 247 13.76 -4.91 3.80
N ASN A 248 12.82 -5.35 2.98
CA ASN A 248 12.05 -6.57 3.18
C ASN A 248 12.56 -7.72 2.28
N SER A 249 13.87 -7.76 1.97
CA SER A 249 14.42 -8.82 1.13
C SER A 249 14.10 -10.22 1.67
N PRO A 250 13.71 -11.18 0.81
CA PRO A 250 13.47 -12.57 1.22
C PRO A 250 14.76 -13.29 1.63
N LEU A 251 15.92 -12.66 1.45
CA LEU A 251 17.24 -13.19 1.81
C LEU A 251 17.63 -12.89 3.27
N LEU A 252 16.79 -12.13 3.98
CA LEU A 252 17.00 -11.85 5.39
C LEU A 252 16.85 -13.11 6.26
N GLU A 253 17.67 -13.23 7.30
CA GLU A 253 17.61 -14.35 8.26
C GLU A 253 16.28 -14.43 9.02
N SER A 254 15.53 -13.34 9.11
CA SER A 254 14.25 -13.27 9.80
C SER A 254 13.31 -12.33 9.04
N PRO A 255 12.01 -12.67 8.94
CA PRO A 255 11.07 -11.88 8.17
C PRO A 255 10.77 -10.54 8.85
N THR A 256 10.36 -9.58 8.04
CA THR A 256 9.80 -8.30 8.49
C THR A 256 8.26 -8.40 8.57
N SER A 257 7.61 -7.33 9.03
CA SER A 257 6.15 -7.20 9.03
C SER A 257 5.59 -7.14 7.60
N TRP A 258 6.36 -6.63 6.64
CA TRP A 258 6.04 -6.68 5.23
C TRP A 258 6.03 -8.12 4.68
N GLY A 259 5.16 -8.36 3.71
CA GLY A 259 5.27 -9.48 2.79
C GLY A 259 6.13 -9.11 1.58
N HIS A 260 6.05 -9.94 0.55
CA HIS A 260 6.66 -9.75 -0.75
C HIS A 260 5.57 -9.87 -1.80
N VAL A 261 5.69 -9.09 -2.87
CA VAL A 261 4.76 -9.21 -4.00
C VAL A 261 5.17 -10.39 -4.86
N CYS A 262 4.21 -11.22 -5.23
CA CYS A 262 4.36 -12.33 -6.17
C CYS A 262 3.50 -12.03 -7.40
N LEU A 263 4.15 -12.00 -8.56
CA LEU A 263 3.58 -11.68 -9.87
C LEU A 263 3.59 -12.95 -10.74
N PRO A 264 2.46 -13.66 -10.86
CA PRO A 264 2.44 -14.94 -11.55
C PRO A 264 2.76 -14.83 -13.04
N ILE A 265 3.21 -15.93 -13.64
CA ILE A 265 3.13 -16.11 -15.09
C ILE A 265 1.97 -17.06 -15.43
N ALA A 266 1.41 -16.90 -16.63
CA ALA A 266 0.25 -17.68 -17.09
C ALA A 266 0.45 -19.20 -16.97
N GLU A 267 1.68 -19.68 -17.08
CA GLU A 267 2.00 -21.10 -17.03
C GLU A 267 3.33 -21.30 -16.28
N PRO A 268 3.37 -22.09 -15.20
CA PRO A 268 4.61 -22.45 -14.53
C PRO A 268 5.58 -23.08 -15.51
N LEU A 269 6.82 -22.62 -15.49
CA LEU A 269 7.81 -22.96 -16.51
C LEU A 269 8.99 -23.69 -15.87
N PRO A 270 9.30 -24.94 -16.27
CA PRO A 270 10.56 -25.58 -15.90
C PRO A 270 11.74 -24.75 -16.39
N VAL A 271 12.70 -24.48 -15.51
CA VAL A 271 13.91 -23.72 -15.82
C VAL A 271 15.16 -24.49 -15.40
N ALA A 272 16.21 -24.39 -16.20
CA ALA A 272 17.51 -24.99 -15.95
C ALA A 272 18.55 -23.94 -15.57
N VAL A 273 19.62 -24.39 -14.91
CA VAL A 273 20.77 -23.52 -14.61
C VAL A 273 21.34 -22.98 -15.93
N GLY A 274 21.51 -21.66 -15.99
CA GLY A 274 22.05 -20.98 -17.15
C GLY A 274 21.01 -20.38 -18.09
N ASP A 275 19.72 -20.73 -17.94
CA ASP A 275 18.62 -20.07 -18.65
C ASP A 275 18.60 -18.57 -18.35
N GLU A 276 18.16 -17.78 -19.32
CA GLU A 276 18.03 -16.32 -19.18
C GLU A 276 16.57 -15.95 -18.95
N VAL A 277 16.33 -15.03 -18.02
CA VAL A 277 15.01 -14.45 -17.77
C VAL A 277 15.14 -12.94 -17.80
N GLU A 278 14.39 -12.28 -18.67
CA GLU A 278 14.27 -10.83 -18.73
C GLU A 278 12.89 -10.42 -18.23
N VAL A 279 12.86 -9.47 -17.30
CA VAL A 279 11.66 -8.99 -16.63
C VAL A 279 11.55 -7.49 -16.84
N THR A 280 10.46 -7.03 -17.42
CA THR A 280 10.13 -5.60 -17.52
C THR A 280 8.93 -5.29 -16.65
N LEU A 281 9.08 -4.36 -15.71
CA LEU A 281 8.05 -3.94 -14.77
C LEU A 281 7.73 -2.47 -15.00
N ARG A 282 6.43 -2.12 -14.94
CA ARG A 282 5.97 -0.73 -15.05
C ARG A 282 4.72 -0.49 -14.22
N ALA A 283 4.71 0.60 -13.47
CA ALA A 283 3.50 1.12 -12.84
C ALA A 283 2.87 2.20 -13.74
N VAL A 284 1.56 2.13 -13.93
CA VAL A 284 0.76 3.03 -14.80
C VAL A 284 -0.30 3.74 -13.94
N GLY A 285 -0.74 4.92 -14.39
CA GLY A 285 -1.82 5.66 -13.71
C GLY A 285 -1.43 6.17 -12.32
N GLY A 286 -0.17 6.55 -12.12
CA GLY A 286 0.31 7.03 -10.82
C GLY A 286 0.56 5.93 -9.78
N GLY A 287 0.69 4.67 -10.22
CA GLY A 287 0.94 3.52 -9.34
C GLY A 287 -0.27 2.60 -9.14
N GLY A 288 -1.42 2.91 -9.77
CA GLY A 288 -2.66 2.14 -9.59
C GLY A 288 -2.76 0.85 -10.41
N VAL A 289 -1.89 0.66 -11.41
CA VAL A 289 -1.83 -0.55 -12.24
C VAL A 289 -0.37 -0.97 -12.40
N LEU A 290 -0.05 -2.22 -12.09
CA LEU A 290 1.25 -2.82 -12.33
C LEU A 290 1.19 -3.77 -13.53
N CYS A 291 2.10 -3.58 -14.48
CA CYS A 291 2.31 -4.53 -15.58
C CYS A 291 3.68 -5.20 -15.46
N TRP A 292 3.73 -6.49 -15.79
CA TRP A 292 4.96 -7.26 -15.82
C TRP A 292 5.02 -8.11 -17.10
N ASP A 293 6.12 -7.94 -17.83
CA ASP A 293 6.44 -8.74 -19.01
C ASP A 293 7.65 -9.60 -18.68
N VAL A 294 7.56 -10.91 -18.94
CA VAL A 294 8.60 -11.89 -18.63
C VAL A 294 8.97 -12.62 -19.90
N THR A 295 10.24 -12.57 -20.30
CA THR A 295 10.78 -13.36 -21.41
C THR A 295 11.81 -14.32 -20.88
N TRP A 296 11.55 -15.62 -21.01
CA TRP A 296 12.51 -16.67 -20.71
C TRP A 296 13.16 -17.17 -22.01
N ARG A 297 14.46 -17.48 -21.96
CA ARG A 297 15.23 -18.11 -23.02
C ARG A 297 16.02 -19.27 -22.42
N SER A 298 15.81 -20.48 -22.94
CA SER A 298 16.56 -21.66 -22.53
C SER A 298 17.99 -21.64 -23.06
N VAL A 299 18.88 -22.37 -22.40
CA VAL A 299 20.21 -22.69 -22.96
C VAL A 299 20.11 -23.43 -24.31
N GLY A 300 19.03 -24.16 -24.54
CA GLY A 300 18.76 -24.89 -25.79
C GLY A 300 18.21 -24.04 -26.95
N GLY A 301 17.99 -22.74 -26.74
CA GLY A 301 17.50 -21.81 -27.77
C GLY A 301 15.97 -21.66 -27.84
N GLU A 302 15.20 -22.39 -27.03
CA GLU A 302 13.76 -22.13 -26.85
C GLU A 302 13.53 -20.79 -26.14
N SER A 303 12.41 -20.12 -26.44
CA SER A 303 12.03 -18.84 -25.83
C SER A 303 10.53 -18.76 -25.63
N LYS A 304 10.10 -18.12 -24.53
CA LYS A 304 8.68 -17.87 -24.22
C LYS A 304 8.51 -16.50 -23.57
N THR A 305 7.45 -15.79 -23.95
CA THR A 305 7.12 -14.48 -23.40
C THR A 305 5.73 -14.48 -22.79
N PHE A 306 5.63 -13.93 -21.58
CA PHE A 306 4.39 -13.69 -20.85
C PHE A 306 4.21 -12.18 -20.68
N ARG A 307 2.97 -11.70 -20.78
CA ARG A 307 2.62 -10.30 -20.57
C ARG A 307 1.40 -10.24 -19.68
N HIS A 308 1.48 -9.45 -18.64
CA HIS A 308 0.48 -9.39 -17.60
C HIS A 308 0.27 -7.96 -17.09
N SER A 309 -0.91 -7.72 -16.56
CA SER A 309 -1.31 -6.46 -15.98
C SER A 309 -2.36 -6.72 -14.90
N ASP A 310 -2.20 -6.13 -13.72
CA ASP A 310 -3.17 -6.32 -12.65
C ASP A 310 -4.58 -5.77 -12.99
N PHE A 311 -4.66 -4.86 -13.95
CA PHE A 311 -5.92 -4.41 -14.56
C PHE A 311 -6.70 -5.56 -15.23
N GLU A 312 -6.01 -6.53 -15.84
CA GLU A 312 -6.66 -7.69 -16.47
C GLU A 312 -7.15 -8.71 -15.44
N GLY A 313 -6.71 -8.61 -14.19
CA GLY A 313 -7.21 -9.43 -13.08
C GLY A 313 -8.55 -8.94 -12.53
N TRP A 314 -9.00 -7.75 -12.96
CA TRP A 314 -10.25 -7.20 -12.48
C TRP A 314 -11.44 -7.97 -13.06
N LEU A 315 -12.40 -8.33 -12.21
CA LEU A 315 -13.72 -8.85 -12.65
C LEU A 315 -14.59 -7.70 -13.20
N ALA A 316 -14.05 -6.99 -14.18
CA ALA A 316 -14.62 -5.81 -14.80
C ALA A 316 -15.46 -6.23 -16.02
N THR A 317 -16.78 -6.13 -15.91
CA THR A 317 -17.67 -6.29 -17.07
C THR A 317 -17.86 -4.95 -17.78
N PRO A 318 -18.24 -4.92 -19.07
CA PRO A 318 -18.60 -3.68 -19.75
C PRO A 318 -19.63 -2.86 -18.97
N GLU A 319 -20.59 -3.51 -18.30
CA GLU A 319 -21.60 -2.86 -17.45
C GLU A 319 -20.99 -2.18 -16.23
N ARG A 320 -19.92 -2.74 -15.65
CA ARG A 320 -19.18 -2.14 -14.53
C ARG A 320 -18.23 -1.03 -14.97
N LEU A 321 -17.70 -1.10 -16.19
CA LEU A 321 -16.76 -0.13 -16.75
C LEU A 321 -17.44 1.06 -17.42
N ARG A 322 -18.60 0.87 -18.06
CA ARG A 322 -19.35 1.94 -18.75
C ARG A 322 -19.61 3.15 -17.85
N PRO A 323 -20.05 3.00 -16.58
CA PRO A 323 -20.22 4.14 -15.67
C PRO A 323 -18.94 4.91 -15.36
N LEU A 324 -17.76 4.30 -15.54
CA LEU A 324 -16.45 4.92 -15.29
C LEU A 324 -15.91 5.69 -16.50
N SER A 325 -16.62 5.66 -17.64
CA SER A 325 -16.24 6.45 -18.83
C SER A 325 -16.31 7.95 -18.53
N PRO A 326 -15.34 8.76 -18.99
CA PRO A 326 -15.38 10.23 -18.83
C PRO A 326 -16.64 10.89 -19.41
N THR A 327 -17.33 10.23 -20.33
CA THR A 327 -18.55 10.71 -20.99
C THR A 327 -19.84 10.08 -20.44
N ALA A 328 -19.74 9.16 -19.48
CA ALA A 328 -20.92 8.55 -18.89
C ALA A 328 -21.59 9.51 -17.90
N ALA A 329 -22.92 9.49 -17.88
CA ALA A 329 -23.74 10.14 -16.87
C ALA A 329 -24.56 9.07 -16.12
N PRO A 330 -23.91 8.23 -15.29
CA PRO A 330 -24.63 7.18 -14.58
C PRO A 330 -25.61 7.80 -13.58
N GLY A 331 -26.88 7.37 -13.63
CA GLY A 331 -27.85 7.68 -12.59
C GLY A 331 -27.56 6.89 -11.29
N LEU A 332 -28.19 7.29 -10.18
CA LEU A 332 -28.06 6.56 -8.92
C LEU A 332 -28.85 5.24 -8.94
N GLY A 333 -28.16 4.14 -8.63
CA GLY A 333 -28.80 2.87 -8.26
C GLY A 333 -29.49 2.94 -6.90
N VAL A 334 -30.07 1.83 -6.43
CA VAL A 334 -30.78 1.76 -5.14
C VAL A 334 -29.88 2.19 -3.98
N GLU A 335 -28.68 1.61 -3.87
CA GLU A 335 -27.67 2.00 -2.86
C GLU A 335 -27.33 3.50 -2.94
N GLY A 336 -27.14 4.04 -4.15
CA GLY A 336 -26.85 5.47 -4.33
C GLY A 336 -28.00 6.37 -3.88
N LYS A 337 -29.25 5.97 -4.14
CA LYS A 337 -30.45 6.68 -3.66
C LYS A 337 -30.59 6.59 -2.15
N MET A 338 -30.29 5.43 -1.55
CA MET A 338 -30.27 5.25 -0.10
C MET A 338 -29.20 6.13 0.56
N GLN A 339 -27.99 6.18 0.00
CA GLN A 339 -26.94 7.08 0.47
C GLN A 339 -27.34 8.55 0.32
N LEU A 340 -27.93 8.94 -0.81
CA LEU A 340 -28.43 10.30 -0.99
C LEU A 340 -29.50 10.66 0.06
N PHE A 341 -30.45 9.75 0.32
CA PHE A 341 -31.46 9.94 1.36
C PHE A 341 -30.79 10.11 2.73
N LEU A 342 -29.90 9.19 3.11
CA LEU A 342 -29.17 9.21 4.36
C LEU A 342 -28.43 10.54 4.56
N LEU A 343 -27.63 10.97 3.58
CA LEU A 343 -26.86 12.21 3.65
C LEU A 343 -27.76 13.44 3.76
N THR A 344 -28.84 13.48 2.97
CA THR A 344 -29.81 14.59 3.00
C THR A 344 -30.50 14.69 4.36
N LYS A 345 -30.86 13.56 4.98
CA LYS A 345 -31.52 13.56 6.29
C LYS A 345 -30.55 13.85 7.43
N LEU A 346 -29.33 13.35 7.38
CA LEU A 346 -28.29 13.69 8.36
C LEU A 346 -27.97 15.19 8.34
N ASP A 347 -27.84 15.80 7.16
CA ASP A 347 -27.61 17.24 7.03
C ASP A 347 -28.81 18.07 7.51
N ALA A 348 -30.02 17.53 7.34
CA ALA A 348 -31.25 18.11 7.92
C ALA A 348 -31.39 17.89 9.45
N GLY A 349 -30.38 17.33 10.13
CA GLY A 349 -30.35 17.16 11.58
C GLY A 349 -31.18 15.99 12.13
N TRP A 350 -31.56 15.03 11.28
CA TRP A 350 -32.27 13.83 11.74
C TRP A 350 -31.36 12.95 12.60
N THR A 351 -31.90 12.37 13.67
CA THR A 351 -31.19 11.37 14.47
C THR A 351 -30.98 10.09 13.68
N VAL A 352 -29.99 9.29 14.08
CA VAL A 352 -29.71 7.97 13.49
C VAL A 352 -30.97 7.08 13.44
N GLU A 353 -31.80 7.13 14.48
CA GLU A 353 -33.06 6.37 14.54
C GLU A 353 -34.11 6.91 13.55
N GLN A 354 -34.24 8.24 13.43
CA GLN A 354 -35.15 8.86 12.46
C GLN A 354 -34.74 8.54 11.02
N VAL A 355 -33.44 8.60 10.71
CA VAL A 355 -32.93 8.22 9.38
C VAL A 355 -33.18 6.75 9.09
N ALA A 356 -32.98 5.86 10.07
CA ALA A 356 -33.23 4.43 9.91
C ALA A 356 -34.69 4.13 9.59
N ARG A 357 -35.62 4.76 10.33
CA ARG A 357 -37.06 4.64 10.07
C ARG A 357 -37.42 5.12 8.66
N GLY A 358 -36.93 6.30 8.27
CA GLY A 358 -37.20 6.86 6.94
C GLY A 358 -36.61 6.03 5.79
N LEU A 359 -35.44 5.41 5.98
CA LEU A 359 -34.86 4.46 5.03
C LEU A 359 -35.72 3.21 4.90
N ARG A 360 -36.20 2.65 6.01
CA ARG A 360 -37.07 1.47 5.97
C ARG A 360 -38.39 1.74 5.25
N GLU A 361 -38.99 2.90 5.51
CA GLU A 361 -40.22 3.33 4.82
C GLU A 361 -40.01 3.51 3.31
N SER A 362 -38.87 4.07 2.92
CA SER A 362 -38.58 4.41 1.51
C SER A 362 -37.96 3.26 0.70
N PHE A 363 -37.32 2.30 1.37
CA PHE A 363 -36.54 1.20 0.80
C PHE A 363 -36.83 -0.12 1.52
N SER A 364 -38.11 -0.45 1.72
CA SER A 364 -38.55 -1.59 2.53
C SER A 364 -38.05 -2.95 2.05
N SER A 365 -37.73 -3.10 0.76
CA SER A 365 -37.11 -4.32 0.21
C SER A 365 -35.69 -4.56 0.71
N GLU A 366 -34.96 -3.48 1.04
CA GLU A 366 -33.56 -3.52 1.47
C GLU A 366 -33.41 -3.69 2.98
N PHE A 367 -34.49 -3.39 3.74
CA PHE A 367 -34.50 -3.40 5.20
C PHE A 367 -35.68 -4.22 5.76
N PRO A 368 -35.52 -5.55 5.86
CA PRO A 368 -36.56 -6.42 6.42
C PRO A 368 -36.99 -6.00 7.83
N THR A 369 -36.02 -5.58 8.67
CA THR A 369 -36.26 -5.16 10.06
C THR A 369 -35.82 -3.71 10.33
N ASP A 370 -36.35 -3.10 11.40
CA ASP A 370 -35.85 -1.80 11.90
C ASP A 370 -34.39 -1.88 12.31
N GLU A 371 -33.97 -3.03 12.82
CA GLU A 371 -32.59 -3.27 13.25
C GLU A 371 -31.63 -3.23 12.05
N ASP A 372 -31.99 -3.82 10.91
CA ASP A 372 -31.17 -3.78 9.69
C ASP A 372 -30.93 -2.34 9.22
N ALA A 373 -31.98 -1.52 9.18
CA ALA A 373 -31.88 -0.11 8.81
C ALA A 373 -31.03 0.65 9.83
N LEU A 374 -31.21 0.40 11.12
CA LEU A 374 -30.45 1.05 12.18
C LEU A 374 -28.95 0.69 12.12
N VAL A 375 -28.63 -0.58 11.88
CA VAL A 375 -27.24 -1.05 11.71
C VAL A 375 -26.61 -0.40 10.48
N TYR A 376 -27.34 -0.32 9.35
CA TYR A 376 -26.86 0.36 8.15
C TYR A 376 -26.58 1.84 8.42
N VAL A 377 -27.53 2.59 9.00
CA VAL A 377 -27.32 4.01 9.29
C VAL A 377 -26.18 4.21 10.25
N LYS A 378 -26.06 3.43 11.33
CA LYS A 378 -24.91 3.53 12.26
C LYS A 378 -23.58 3.34 11.54
N ARG A 379 -23.47 2.33 10.67
CA ARG A 379 -22.24 2.06 9.89
C ARG A 379 -21.90 3.20 8.92
N GLN A 380 -22.88 3.80 8.26
CA GLN A 380 -22.65 4.88 7.31
C GLN A 380 -22.46 6.23 8.01
N ALA A 381 -23.23 6.53 9.05
CA ALA A 381 -23.10 7.74 9.85
C ALA A 381 -21.71 7.86 10.48
N LEU A 382 -21.08 6.75 10.89
CA LEU A 382 -19.68 6.75 11.33
C LEU A 382 -18.70 7.31 10.28
N LYS A 383 -19.02 7.24 8.99
CA LYS A 383 -18.18 7.79 7.91
C LYS A 383 -18.38 9.28 7.66
N PHE A 384 -19.53 9.83 8.07
CA PHE A 384 -19.99 11.17 7.68
C PHE A 384 -20.33 12.08 8.86
N ALA A 385 -20.39 11.54 10.08
CA ALA A 385 -20.59 12.31 11.30
C ALA A 385 -19.40 13.26 11.51
N ARG A 386 -19.71 14.47 11.98
CA ARG A 386 -18.75 15.55 12.22
C ARG A 386 -17.86 15.29 13.41
#